data_AF-A0A7C3DK53-F1
#
_entry.id   AF-A0A7C3DK53-F1
#
_cell.length_a   1.000
_cell.length_b   1.000
_cell.length_c   1.000
_cell.angle_alpha   90.00
_cell.angle_beta   90.00
_cell.angle_gamma   90.00
#
_symmetry.space_group_name_H-M   'P 1'
#
loop_
_entity.id
_entity.type
_entity.pdbx_description
1 polymer ?
#
loop_
_entity_poly.entity_id
_entity_poly.type
_entity_poly.pdbx_seq_one_letter_code
_entity_poly.pdbx_strand_id
1 'polypeptide(L)'
;MSPKQPELEASIERWAARLLVLCLAAAALGWLRLAEVLAVSFSGLALRSLMRSCTARSRLQTGMALPLMMALSPATVWPALWLALSVVALALREKSWVARLASLVTIAFPALLLHASRAYLQWLGYRPFWAD
;
A
#
# COMPACT_ATOMS: atom_id res chain seq x y z
N MET A 1 3.87 -26.84 14.81
CA MET A 1 4.42 -25.79 13.94
C MET A 1 5.30 -26.45 12.90
N SER A 2 4.94 -26.39 11.63
CA SER A 2 5.66 -27.08 10.55
C SER A 2 6.83 -26.21 10.07
N PRO A 3 8.05 -26.76 9.91
CA PRO A 3 9.25 -25.99 9.58
C PRO A 3 9.23 -25.28 8.21
N LYS A 4 8.21 -25.52 7.37
CA LYS A 4 8.05 -24.89 6.03
C LYS A 4 7.39 -23.50 6.05
N GLN A 5 6.77 -23.11 7.16
CA GLN A 5 6.06 -21.83 7.29
C GLN A 5 6.97 -20.57 7.27
N PRO A 6 8.12 -20.53 7.97
CA PRO A 6 8.97 -19.33 7.99
C PRO A 6 9.65 -19.04 6.64
N GLU A 7 10.00 -20.08 5.87
CA GLU A 7 10.62 -19.91 4.55
C GLU A 7 9.66 -19.31 3.52
N LEU A 8 8.39 -19.71 3.58
CA LEU A 8 7.35 -19.19 2.70
C LEU A 8 7.07 -17.70 2.98
N GLU A 9 7.04 -17.31 4.25
CA GLU A 9 6.85 -15.92 4.66
C GLU A 9 8.02 -15.03 4.22
N ALA A 10 9.26 -15.48 4.46
CA ALA A 10 10.46 -14.76 4.01
C ALA A 10 10.57 -14.65 2.48
N SER A 11 9.99 -15.61 1.75
CA SER A 11 9.89 -15.54 0.29
C SER A 11 8.88 -14.50 -0.16
N ILE A 12 7.66 -14.53 0.40
CA ILE A 12 6.58 -13.57 0.10
C ILE A 12 7.05 -12.13 0.39
N GLU A 13 7.75 -11.91 1.50
CA GLU A 13 8.28 -10.59 1.86
C GLU A 13 9.29 -10.06 0.82
N ARG A 14 10.20 -10.92 0.34
CA ARG A 14 11.18 -10.57 -0.70
C ARG A 14 10.49 -10.24 -2.02
N TRP A 15 9.43 -10.96 -2.37
CA TRP A 15 8.61 -10.68 -3.55
C TRP A 15 7.88 -9.34 -3.44
N ALA A 16 7.27 -9.04 -2.28
CA ALA A 16 6.59 -7.78 -2.05
C ALA A 16 7.55 -6.58 -2.16
N ALA A 17 8.74 -6.67 -1.57
CA ALA A 17 9.76 -5.63 -1.68
C ALA A 17 10.22 -5.41 -3.14
N ARG A 18 10.44 -6.49 -3.90
CA ARG A 18 10.80 -6.40 -5.32
C ARG A 18 9.69 -5.76 -6.16
N LEU A 19 8.44 -6.10 -5.90
CA LEU A 19 7.30 -5.50 -6.60
C LEU A 19 7.15 -4.01 -6.31
N LEU A 20 7.40 -3.58 -5.07
CA LEU A 20 7.40 -2.15 -4.72
C LEU A 20 8.48 -1.40 -5.51
N VAL A 21 9.70 -1.94 -5.57
CA VAL A 21 10.80 -1.33 -6.33
C VAL A 21 10.49 -1.29 -7.82
N LEU A 22 9.96 -2.38 -8.39
CA LEU A 22 9.56 -2.43 -9.80
C LEU A 22 8.44 -1.45 -10.11
N CYS A 23 7.48 -1.27 -9.20
CA CYS A 23 6.39 -0.32 -9.37
C CYS A 23 6.91 1.12 -9.38
N LEU A 24 7.79 1.48 -8.45
CA LEU A 24 8.44 2.80 -8.40
C LEU A 24 9.31 3.04 -9.64
N ALA A 25 10.07 2.04 -10.09
CA ALA A 25 10.87 2.14 -11.30
C ALA A 25 9.98 2.33 -12.55
N ALA A 26 8.90 1.57 -12.68
CA ALA A 26 7.95 1.70 -13.78
C ALA A 26 7.25 3.07 -13.78
N ALA A 27 6.90 3.60 -12.59
CA ALA A 27 6.34 4.93 -12.45
C ALA A 27 7.35 6.02 -12.86
N ALA A 28 8.61 5.90 -12.44
CA ALA A 28 9.69 6.83 -12.82
C ALA A 28 9.99 6.81 -14.33
N LEU A 29 9.83 5.65 -14.98
CA LEU A 29 9.98 5.47 -16.43
C LEU A 29 8.73 5.89 -17.23
N GLY A 30 7.65 6.33 -16.56
CA GLY A 30 6.41 6.77 -17.21
C GLY A 30 5.50 5.63 -17.70
N TRP A 31 5.79 4.38 -17.34
CA TRP A 31 4.99 3.20 -17.72
C TRP A 31 3.78 3.02 -16.80
N LEU A 32 2.85 3.97 -16.84
CA LEU A 32 1.69 4.06 -15.93
C LEU A 32 0.87 2.76 -15.84
N ARG A 33 0.51 2.13 -16.97
CA ARG A 33 -0.26 0.87 -16.97
C ARG A 33 0.48 -0.28 -16.27
N LEU A 34 1.79 -0.37 -16.48
CA LEU A 34 2.60 -1.42 -15.85
C LEU A 34 2.76 -1.14 -14.36
N ALA A 35 2.96 0.12 -13.98
CA ALA A 35 3.02 0.55 -12.60
C ALA A 35 1.68 0.31 -11.85
N GLU A 36 0.53 0.53 -12.49
CA GLU A 36 -0.80 0.20 -11.96
C GLU A 36 -0.94 -1.30 -11.67
N VAL A 37 -0.62 -2.16 -12.64
CA VAL A 37 -0.71 -3.63 -12.47
C VAL A 37 0.23 -4.11 -11.35
N LEU A 38 1.43 -3.55 -11.28
CA LEU A 38 2.39 -3.86 -10.21
C LEU A 38 1.89 -3.38 -8.85
N ALA A 39 1.26 -2.20 -8.78
CA ALA A 39 0.67 -1.66 -7.55
C ALA A 39 -0.48 -2.51 -7.04
N VAL A 40 -1.37 -2.96 -7.93
CA VAL A 40 -2.47 -3.88 -7.57
C VAL A 40 -1.91 -5.22 -7.11
N SER A 41 -0.87 -5.73 -7.76
CA SER A 41 -0.21 -6.98 -7.38
C SER A 41 0.48 -6.87 -6.02
N PHE A 42 1.19 -5.78 -5.78
CA PHE A 42 1.81 -5.45 -4.49
C PHE A 42 0.76 -5.34 -3.39
N SER A 43 -0.36 -4.67 -3.66
CA SER A 43 -1.42 -4.44 -2.69
C SER A 43 -2.11 -5.75 -2.29
N GLY A 44 -2.38 -6.64 -3.25
CA GLY A 44 -2.89 -7.98 -2.97
C GLY A 44 -1.94 -8.83 -2.12
N LEU A 45 -0.63 -8.76 -2.36
CA LEU A 45 0.37 -9.46 -1.56
C LEU A 45 0.51 -8.88 -0.15
N ALA A 46 0.50 -7.55 -0.02
CA ALA A 46 0.53 -6.88 1.28
C ALA A 46 -0.68 -7.26 2.13
N LEU A 47 -1.88 -7.26 1.54
CA LEU A 47 -3.11 -7.68 2.22
C LEU A 47 -3.06 -9.16 2.63
N ARG A 48 -2.59 -10.04 1.74
CA ARG A 48 -2.40 -11.47 2.06
C ARG A 48 -1.42 -11.68 3.20
N SER A 49 -0.32 -10.93 3.23
CA SER A 49 0.64 -10.96 4.32
C SER A 49 0.00 -10.46 5.62
N LEU A 50 -0.76 -9.37 5.57
CA LEU A 50 -1.44 -8.81 6.73
C LEU A 50 -2.42 -9.82 7.35
N MET A 51 -3.25 -10.48 6.52
CA MET A 51 -4.20 -11.48 7.00
C MET A 51 -3.56 -12.71 7.63
N ARG A 52 -2.33 -13.07 7.22
CA ARG A 52 -1.66 -14.28 7.69
C ARG A 52 -0.82 -14.04 8.94
N SER A 53 -0.03 -12.97 8.95
CA SER A 53 1.01 -12.80 9.96
C SER A 53 0.81 -11.59 10.87
N CYS A 54 -0.05 -10.62 10.50
CA CYS A 54 -0.39 -9.44 11.34
C CYS A 54 0.82 -8.67 11.93
N THR A 55 2.02 -8.81 11.35
CA THR A 55 3.26 -8.21 11.85
C THR A 55 3.33 -6.71 11.59
N ALA A 56 4.19 -6.00 12.32
CA ALA A 56 4.41 -4.57 12.11
C ALA A 56 4.84 -4.25 10.65
N ARG A 57 5.64 -5.13 10.04
CA ARG A 57 6.08 -5.00 8.65
C ARG A 57 4.92 -5.17 7.66
N SER A 58 4.03 -6.13 7.84
CA SER A 58 2.88 -6.30 6.94
C SER A 58 1.92 -5.12 7.05
N ARG A 59 1.72 -4.57 8.26
CA ARG A 59 0.98 -3.31 8.45
C ARG A 59 1.60 -2.15 7.67
N LEU A 60 2.93 -1.98 7.74
CA LEU A 60 3.64 -0.96 6.96
C LEU A 60 3.51 -1.16 5.44
N GLN A 61 3.66 -2.39 4.93
CA GLN A 61 3.49 -2.69 3.50
C GLN A 61 2.08 -2.36 3.01
N THR A 62 1.07 -2.70 3.81
CA THR A 62 -0.34 -2.41 3.49
C THR A 62 -0.61 -0.91 3.54
N GLY A 63 -0.02 -0.21 4.52
CA GLY A 63 -0.06 1.25 4.62
C GLY A 63 0.62 1.98 3.47
N MET A 64 1.67 1.40 2.87
CA MET A 64 2.30 1.94 1.65
C MET A 64 1.54 1.61 0.37
N ALA A 65 0.78 0.51 0.32
CA ALA A 65 0.05 0.11 -0.88
C ALA A 65 -1.08 1.09 -1.25
N LEU A 66 -1.79 1.59 -0.24
CA LEU A 66 -2.88 2.57 -0.38
C LEU A 66 -2.48 3.89 -1.06
N PRO A 67 -1.53 4.67 -0.52
CA PRO A 67 -1.09 5.92 -1.15
C PRO A 67 -0.47 5.67 -2.51
N LEU A 68 0.21 4.53 -2.71
CA LEU A 68 0.82 4.17 -3.98
C LEU A 68 -0.24 3.92 -5.06
N MET A 69 -1.31 3.17 -4.74
CA MET A 69 -2.47 3.03 -5.62
C MET A 69 -3.16 4.37 -5.88
N MET A 70 -3.32 5.24 -4.87
CA MET A 70 -3.94 6.57 -5.07
C MET A 70 -3.05 7.55 -5.85
N ALA A 71 -1.73 7.37 -5.80
CA ALA A 71 -0.75 8.20 -6.50
C ALA A 71 -0.72 7.90 -8.00
N LEU A 72 -0.79 6.62 -8.36
CA LEU A 72 -0.59 6.15 -9.73
C LEU A 72 -1.75 6.49 -10.67
N SER A 73 -3.00 6.33 -10.23
CA SER A 73 -4.14 6.45 -11.14
C SER A 73 -5.48 6.60 -10.42
N PRO A 74 -6.46 7.30 -11.02
CA PRO A 74 -7.85 7.24 -10.57
C PRO A 74 -8.49 5.86 -10.81
N ALA A 75 -7.97 5.03 -11.73
CA ALA A 75 -8.51 3.70 -12.01
C ALA A 75 -8.31 2.71 -10.84
N THR A 76 -7.32 2.96 -9.98
CA THR A 76 -6.96 2.13 -8.82
C THR A 76 -7.72 2.51 -7.54
N VAL A 77 -8.69 3.42 -7.63
CA VAL A 77 -9.54 3.86 -6.50
C VAL A 77 -10.34 2.71 -5.90
N TRP A 78 -10.96 1.84 -6.72
CA TRP A 78 -11.73 0.70 -6.22
C TRP A 78 -10.88 -0.32 -5.46
N PRO A 79 -9.74 -0.80 -6.00
CA PRO A 79 -8.78 -1.62 -5.26
C PRO A 79 -8.31 -0.96 -3.95
N ALA A 80 -8.02 0.34 -3.98
CA ALA A 80 -7.62 1.09 -2.80
C ALA A 80 -8.72 1.11 -1.73
N LEU A 81 -9.97 1.35 -2.11
CA LEU A 81 -11.10 1.37 -1.18
C LEU A 81 -11.30 0.00 -0.51
N TRP A 82 -11.24 -1.09 -1.29
CA TRP A 82 -11.33 -2.46 -0.77
C TRP A 82 -10.21 -2.79 0.21
N LEU A 83 -9.00 -2.33 -0.08
CA LEU A 83 -7.85 -2.55 0.77
C LEU A 83 -7.96 -1.75 2.07
N ALA A 84 -8.40 -0.49 2.02
CA ALA A 84 -8.71 0.31 3.20
C ALA A 84 -9.77 -0.35 4.09
N LEU A 85 -10.89 -0.80 3.50
CA LEU A 85 -11.95 -1.53 4.21
C LEU A 85 -11.42 -2.79 4.90
N SER A 86 -10.54 -3.53 4.22
CA SER A 86 -9.94 -4.75 4.76
C SER A 86 -9.06 -4.46 5.97
N VAL A 87 -8.26 -3.39 5.94
CA VAL A 87 -7.42 -2.99 7.09
C VAL A 87 -8.28 -2.48 8.25
N VAL A 88 -9.35 -1.71 7.98
CA VAL A 88 -10.30 -1.28 9.01
C VAL A 88 -10.96 -2.48 9.68
N ALA A 89 -11.44 -3.45 8.90
CA ALA A 89 -12.03 -4.68 9.43
C ALA A 89 -11.02 -5.47 10.29
N LEU A 90 -9.75 -5.49 9.90
CA LEU A 90 -8.68 -6.13 10.67
C LEU A 90 -8.41 -5.38 11.98
N ALA A 91 -8.33 -4.05 11.93
CA ALA A 91 -8.15 -3.20 13.10
C ALA A 91 -9.29 -3.42 14.10
N LEU A 92 -10.55 -3.48 13.65
CA LEU A 92 -11.70 -3.76 14.54
C LEU A 92 -11.60 -5.11 15.28
N ARG A 93 -10.84 -6.08 14.73
CA ARG A 93 -10.59 -7.39 15.38
C ARG A 93 -9.46 -7.36 16.40
N GLU A 94 -8.64 -6.31 16.45
CA GLU A 94 -7.53 -6.22 17.40
C GLU A 94 -8.05 -5.95 18.82
N LYS A 95 -7.49 -6.63 19.84
CA LYS A 95 -7.99 -6.50 21.23
C LYS A 95 -7.54 -5.20 21.93
N SER A 96 -6.44 -4.57 21.50
CA SER A 96 -5.89 -3.36 22.15
C SER A 96 -6.16 -2.10 21.34
N TRP A 97 -6.53 -1.01 22.01
CA TRP A 97 -6.79 0.29 21.37
C TRP A 97 -5.53 0.87 20.71
N VAL A 98 -4.34 0.64 21.28
CA VAL A 98 -3.06 1.11 20.72
C VAL A 98 -2.77 0.43 19.39
N ALA A 99 -2.96 -0.89 19.32
CA ALA A 99 -2.71 -1.64 18.10
C ALA A 99 -3.76 -1.33 17.02
N ARG A 100 -5.02 -1.07 17.41
CA ARG A 100 -6.05 -0.50 16.52
C ARG A 100 -5.63 0.84 15.94
N LEU A 101 -5.19 1.76 16.80
CA LEU A 101 -4.78 3.09 16.40
C LEU A 101 -3.58 3.02 15.45
N ALA A 102 -2.57 2.21 15.77
CA ALA A 102 -1.41 2.01 14.90
C ALA A 102 -1.82 1.47 13.52
N SER A 103 -2.73 0.48 13.45
CA SER A 103 -3.23 -0.06 12.19
C SER A 103 -4.03 0.99 11.38
N LEU A 104 -4.83 1.82 12.04
CA LEU A 104 -5.57 2.90 11.37
C LEU A 104 -4.65 4.04 10.91
N VAL A 105 -3.66 4.41 11.73
CA VAL A 105 -2.67 5.43 11.38
C VAL A 105 -1.82 5.00 10.19
N THR A 106 -1.51 3.70 10.05
CA THR A 106 -0.81 3.21 8.85
C THR A 106 -1.62 3.37 7.55
N ILE A 107 -2.94 3.53 7.62
CA ILE A 107 -3.78 3.88 6.46
C ILE A 107 -3.85 5.40 6.29
N ALA A 108 -4.16 6.12 7.38
CA ALA A 108 -4.53 7.53 7.33
C ALA A 108 -3.31 8.44 7.09
N PHE A 109 -2.18 8.15 7.74
CA PHE A 109 -1.01 9.01 7.68
C PHE A 109 -0.41 9.10 6.28
N PRO A 110 -0.18 7.99 5.54
CA PRO A 110 0.35 8.08 4.19
C PRO A 110 -0.61 8.73 3.20
N ALA A 111 -1.92 8.51 3.34
CA ALA A 111 -2.94 9.15 2.52
C ALA A 111 -3.00 10.67 2.76
N LEU A 112 -2.98 11.10 4.02
CA LEU A 112 -2.92 12.51 4.41
C LEU A 112 -1.65 13.18 3.90
N LEU A 113 -0.50 12.50 4.01
CA LEU A 113 0.78 13.01 3.53
C LEU A 113 0.75 13.16 2.00
N LEU A 114 0.20 12.18 1.27
CA LEU A 114 0.04 12.25 -0.18
C LEU A 114 -0.92 13.38 -0.60
N HIS A 115 -2.01 13.56 0.14
CA HIS A 115 -2.98 14.62 -0.13
C HIS A 115 -2.37 16.00 0.14
N ALA A 116 -1.66 16.17 1.25
CA ALA A 116 -0.91 17.39 1.56
C ALA A 116 0.17 17.67 0.51
N SER A 117 0.89 16.64 0.05
CA SER A 117 1.88 16.75 -1.02
C SER A 117 1.25 17.22 -2.34
N ARG A 118 0.10 16.63 -2.72
CA ARG A 118 -0.65 17.03 -3.91
C ARG A 118 -1.16 18.46 -3.81
N ALA A 119 -1.74 18.83 -2.67
CA ALA A 119 -2.21 20.19 -2.42
C ALA A 119 -1.06 21.21 -2.47
N TYR A 120 0.11 20.86 -1.93
CA TYR A 120 1.32 21.69 -1.99
C TYR A 120 1.83 21.84 -3.43
N LEU A 121 1.91 20.75 -4.19
CA LEU A 121 2.32 20.79 -5.61
C LEU A 121 1.32 21.58 -6.47
N GLN A 122 0.02 21.44 -6.22
CA GLN A 122 -1.01 22.25 -6.87
C GLN A 122 -0.87 23.74 -6.51
N TRP A 123 -0.60 24.06 -5.26
CA TRP A 123 -0.33 25.43 -4.82
C TRP A 123 0.90 26.03 -5.49
N LEU A 124 1.94 25.22 -5.73
CA LEU A 124 3.12 25.60 -6.52
C LEU A 124 2.84 25.71 -8.04
N GLY A 125 1.63 25.42 -8.50
CA GLY A 125 1.28 25.42 -9.92
C GLY A 125 1.86 24.24 -10.70
N TYR A 126 2.36 23.21 -10.01
CA TYR A 126 2.92 22.02 -10.62
C TYR A 126 1.79 21.13 -11.16
N ARG A 127 1.64 21.06 -12.49
CA ARG A 127 0.78 20.06 -13.13
C ARG A 127 1.56 18.76 -13.29
N PRO A 128 1.12 17.65 -12.67
CA PRO A 128 1.75 16.37 -12.93
C PRO A 128 1.58 16.00 -14.41
N PHE A 129 2.60 15.39 -15.02
CA PHE A 129 2.60 15.02 -16.45
C PHE A 129 1.48 14.03 -16.83
N TRP A 130 0.87 13.35 -15.86
CA TRP A 130 -0.28 12.45 -16.05
C TRP A 130 -1.65 13.13 -15.88
N ALA A 131 -1.71 14.47 -15.80
CA ALA A 131 -2.94 15.24 -15.67
C ALA A 131 -3.49 15.80 -16.99
N ASP A 132 -2.87 15.43 -18.13
CA ASP A 132 -3.38 15.72 -19.48
C ASP A 132 -4.13 14.52 -20.07
#